data_AF-A0A523W9G9-F1
#
_entry.id   AF-A0A523W9G9-F1
#
_cell.length_a   1.000
_cell.length_b   1.000
_cell.length_c   1.000
_cell.angle_alpha   90.00
_cell.angle_beta   90.00
_cell.angle_gamma   90.00
#
_symmetry.space_group_name_H-M   'P 1'
#
loop_
_entity.id
_entity.type
_entity.pdbx_description
1 polymer ?
#
loop_
_entity_poly.entity_id
_entity_poly.type
_entity_poly.pdbx_seq_one_letter_code
_entity_poly.pdbx_strand_id
1 'polypeptide(L)' 'MALQPRRVKYRKSHRGRMKGKASKGTQLNFGEFGLIAEEPSWMTARQIEASRITIVRSIKHAGKLWIRIFP' A
#
# COMPACT_ATOMS: atom_id res chain seq x y z
N MET A 1 0.72 -7.08 -10.89
CA MET A 1 1.33 -5.94 -11.61
C MET A 1 2.66 -5.61 -10.93
N ALA A 2 3.72 -5.27 -11.69
CA ALA A 2 5.02 -4.93 -11.08
C ALA A 2 4.98 -3.50 -10.49
N LEU A 3 4.72 -3.39 -9.19
CA LEU A 3 4.79 -2.14 -8.43
C LEU A 3 6.26 -1.84 -8.11
N GLN A 4 6.97 -1.23 -9.05
CA GLN A 4 8.35 -0.79 -8.87
C GLN A 4 8.60 0.52 -9.62
N PRO A 5 9.47 1.41 -9.10
CA PRO A 5 9.80 2.66 -9.79
C PRO A 5 10.51 2.36 -11.10
N ARG A 6 10.09 3.04 -12.19
CA ARG A 6 10.70 2.88 -13.51
C ARG A 6 12.17 3.28 -13.55
N ARG A 7 12.56 4.29 -12.76
CA ARG A 7 13.93 4.80 -12.67
C ARG A 7 14.22 5.21 -11.23
N VAL A 8 15.38 4.80 -10.72
CA VAL A 8 15.91 5.23 -9.42
C VAL A 8 17.27 5.90 -9.61
N LYS A 9 17.55 6.94 -8.83
CA LYS A 9 18.86 7.63 -8.87
C LYS A 9 19.99 6.74 -8.35
N TYR A 10 19.71 5.94 -7.33
CA TYR A 10 20.66 5.01 -6.70
C TYR A 10 20.04 3.62 -6.59
N ARG A 11 20.83 2.57 -6.84
CA ARG A 11 20.36 1.17 -6.80
C ARG A 11 20.31 0.58 -5.40
N LYS A 12 21.06 1.13 -4.44
CA LYS A 12 21.12 0.66 -3.06
C LYS A 12 20.70 1.80 -2.13
N SER A 13 19.84 1.48 -1.17
CA SER A 13 19.38 2.39 -0.13
C SER A 13 19.62 1.77 1.24
N HIS A 14 19.81 2.61 2.25
CA HIS A 14 19.76 2.16 3.64
C HIS A 14 18.32 1.78 4.00
N ARG A 15 18.16 0.81 4.91
CA ARG A 15 16.83 0.37 5.34
C ARG A 15 16.03 1.45 6.08
N GLY A 16 16.69 2.38 6.77
CA GLY A 16 16.02 3.39 7.60
C GLY A 16 15.42 2.79 8.88
N ARG A 17 14.58 3.59 9.58
CA ARG A 17 13.97 3.21 10.87
C ARG A 17 12.51 3.66 10.91
N MET A 18 11.58 2.72 11.15
CA MET A 18 10.17 3.02 11.36
C MET A 18 9.95 3.37 12.84
N LYS A 19 9.69 4.64 13.14
CA LYS A 19 9.41 5.14 14.48
C LYS A 19 8.29 6.17 14.43
N GLY A 20 7.52 6.25 15.51
CA GLY A 20 6.45 7.24 15.66
C GLY A 20 5.19 6.88 14.88
N LYS A 21 4.27 7.85 14.80
CA LYS A 21 2.98 7.74 14.11
C LYS A 21 3.06 8.35 12.71
N ALA A 22 2.20 7.90 11.79
CA ALA A 22 2.10 8.49 10.46
C ALA A 22 1.63 9.94 10.54
N SER A 23 2.34 10.85 9.87
CA SER A 23 1.97 12.28 9.81
C SER A 23 0.97 12.61 8.69
N LYS A 24 0.86 11.74 7.68
CA LYS A 24 0.02 11.92 6.50
C LYS A 24 -0.65 10.60 6.11
N GLY A 25 -1.74 10.68 5.35
CA GLY A 25 -2.46 9.51 4.85
C GLY A 25 -3.41 8.86 5.87
N THR A 26 -3.65 9.51 7.01
CA THR A 26 -4.46 9.00 8.12
C THR A 26 -5.97 9.13 7.90
N GLN A 27 -6.39 10.03 7.00
CA GLN A 27 -7.80 10.26 6.68
C GLN A 27 -8.20 9.53 5.40
N LEU A 28 -9.48 9.15 5.29
CA LEU A 28 -10.05 8.58 4.08
C LEU A 28 -10.26 9.69 3.03
N ASN A 29 -9.59 9.59 1.88
CA ASN A 29 -9.71 10.58 0.80
C ASN A 29 -10.58 10.09 -0.37
N PHE A 30 -10.75 8.78 -0.52
CA PHE A 30 -11.48 8.16 -1.62
C PHE A 30 -12.32 7.00 -1.10
N GLY A 31 -13.50 6.81 -1.69
CA GLY A 31 -14.44 5.77 -1.31
C GLY A 31 -15.17 6.09 0.00
N GLU A 32 -15.90 5.09 0.50
CA GLU A 32 -16.68 5.17 1.75
C GLU A 32 -16.01 4.38 2.88
N PHE A 33 -15.24 3.35 2.54
CA PHE A 33 -14.58 2.44 3.48
C PHE A 33 -13.06 2.39 3.23
N GLY A 34 -12.30 2.18 4.30
CA GLY A 34 -10.85 2.10 4.25
C GLY A 34 -10.26 1.16 5.29
N LEU A 35 -9.04 0.71 5.02
CA LEU A 35 -8.23 -0.08 5.94
C LEU A 35 -7.07 0.78 6.46
N ILE A 36 -6.88 0.77 7.77
CA ILE A 36 -5.80 1.49 8.46
C ILE A 36 -4.89 0.45 9.13
N ALA A 37 -3.59 0.71 9.11
CA ALA A 37 -2.63 -0.11 9.84
C ALA A 37 -2.49 0.41 11.27
N GLU A 38 -2.63 -0.49 12.24
CA GLU A 38 -2.43 -0.19 13.66
C GLU A 38 -0.95 -0.29 14.07
N GLU A 39 -0.16 -1.06 13.32
CA GLU A 39 1.23 -1.36 13.64
C GLU A 39 2.19 -1.00 12.49
N PRO A 40 3.42 -0.55 12.81
CA PRO A 40 4.43 -0.26 11.82
C PRO A 40 4.99 -1.55 11.21
N SER A 41 4.89 -1.70 9.89
CA SER A 41 5.44 -2.84 9.17
C SER A 41 6.02 -2.45 7.82
N TRP A 42 7.02 -3.22 7.37
CA TRP A 42 7.53 -3.14 6.00
C TRP A 42 6.62 -3.96 5.10
N MET A 43 5.98 -3.31 4.13
CA MET A 43 5.09 -4.00 3.19
C MET A 43 5.69 -4.05 1.78
N THR A 44 5.61 -5.22 1.17
CA THR A 44 6.21 -5.52 -0.14
C THR A 44 5.19 -5.40 -1.27
N ALA A 45 5.67 -5.20 -2.50
CA ALA A 45 4.86 -5.21 -3.71
C ALA A 45 3.96 -6.45 -3.84
N ARG A 46 4.47 -7.62 -3.44
CA ARG A 46 3.75 -8.90 -3.51
C ARG A 46 2.59 -8.94 -2.52
N GLN A 47 2.77 -8.43 -1.32
CA GLN A 47 1.71 -8.38 -0.30
C GLN A 47 0.58 -7.45 -0.75
N ILE A 48 0.91 -6.26 -1.27
CA ILE A 48 -0.09 -5.32 -1.80
C ILE A 48 -0.92 -5.96 -2.91
N GLU A 49 -0.26 -6.66 -3.84
CA GLU A 49 -0.94 -7.32 -4.95
C GLU A 49 -1.80 -8.50 -4.49
N ALA A 50 -1.32 -9.29 -3.53
CA ALA A 50 -2.10 -10.37 -2.92
C ALA A 50 -3.38 -9.83 -2.27
N SER A 51 -3.26 -8.78 -1.45
CA SER A 51 -4.41 -8.12 -0.81
C SER A 51 -5.40 -7.58 -1.84
N ARG A 52 -4.92 -6.91 -2.91
CA ARG A 52 -5.78 -6.42 -4.00
C ARG A 52 -6.56 -7.56 -4.64
N ILE A 53 -5.87 -8.64 -5.04
CA ILE A 53 -6.51 -9.79 -5.72
C ILE A 53 -7.58 -10.40 -4.82
N THR A 54 -7.29 -10.59 -3.52
CA THR A 54 -8.24 -11.12 -2.55
C THR A 54 -9.48 -10.25 -2.47
N ILE A 55 -9.32 -8.94 -2.26
CA ILE A 55 -10.47 -8.01 -2.13
C ILE A 55 -11.30 -8.00 -3.41
N VAL A 56 -10.67 -7.87 -4.58
CA VAL A 56 -11.35 -7.86 -5.88
C VAL A 56 -12.13 -9.15 -6.11
N ARG A 57 -11.60 -10.31 -5.71
CA ARG A 57 -12.32 -11.60 -5.79
C ARG A 57 -13.49 -11.67 -4.81
N SER A 58 -13.31 -11.22 -3.58
CA SER A 58 -14.35 -11.21 -2.54
C SER A 58 -15.57 -10.38 -2.94
N ILE A 59 -15.35 -9.24 -3.61
CA ILE A 59 -16.42 -8.37 -4.13
C ILE A 59 -16.93 -8.80 -5.52
N LYS A 60 -16.51 -9.97 -6.02
CA LYS A 60 -16.87 -10.48 -7.36
C LYS A 60 -16.60 -9.48 -8.48
N HIS A 61 -15.48 -8.76 -8.39
CA HIS A 61 -15.07 -7.71 -9.33
C HIS A 61 -16.03 -6.52 -9.44
N ALA A 62 -16.99 -6.38 -8.51
CA ALA A 62 -17.90 -5.24 -8.47
C ALA A 62 -17.33 -4.11 -7.60
N GLY A 63 -17.46 -2.86 -8.07
CA GLY A 63 -17.02 -1.68 -7.34
C GLY A 63 -15.61 -1.21 -7.70
N LYS A 64 -15.14 -0.18 -6.97
CA LYS A 64 -13.83 0.46 -7.19
C LYS A 64 -12.98 0.30 -5.94
N LEU A 65 -11.69 0.05 -6.15
CA LEU A 65 -10.70 -0.09 -5.09
C LEU A 65 -9.51 0.84 -5.36
N TRP A 66 -9.07 1.54 -4.31
CA TRP A 66 -7.91 2.42 -4.37
C TRP A 66 -6.78 1.88 -3.50
N ILE A 67 -5.59 1.76 -4.07
CA ILE A 67 -4.36 1.45 -3.33
C ILE A 67 -3.64 2.78 -3.08
N ARG A 68 -3.44 3.13 -1.80
CA ARG A 68 -2.90 4.43 -1.37
C ARG A 68 -1.41 4.42 -1.01
N ILE A 69 -0.73 3.34 -1.35
CA ILE A 69 0.65 3.05 -0.97
C ILE A 69 1.41 2.47 -2.17
N PHE A 70 2.72 2.68 -2.20
CA PHE A 70 3.59 2.23 -3.28
C PHE A 70 4.93 1.72 -2.70
N PRO A 71 5.46 0.58 -3.16
CA PRO A 71 6.76 0.02 -2.75
C PRO A 71 7.99 0.83 -3.23
#